data_AF-A0A973JTD6-F1
#
_entry.id   AF-A0A973JTD6-F1
#
_cell.length_a   1.000
_cell.length_b   1.000
_cell.length_c   1.000
_cell.angle_alpha   90.00
_cell.angle_beta   90.00
_cell.angle_gamma   90.00
#
_symmetry.space_group_name_H-M   'P 1'
#
loop_
_entity.id
_entity.type
_entity.pdbx_description
1 polymer ?
#
loop_
_entity_poly.entity_id
_entity_poly.type
_entity_poly.pdbx_seq_one_letter_code
_entity_poly.pdbx_strand_id
1 'polypeptide(L)'
;MGRAANHVEIHRIGTTELRVVSDVDAGKIAIVREEQAVIRDYMRHGTWPHRQVSLFILNDLKPLARQVASSALPPGGVSSLETRTVINLYDLANPRACHVFVNQQMMLKEGYWGDMLAVRGLLAHEHAHPLAENASTRASRELRVELALDATPTEQSVRLEGLLARLVDQLCLTSPREIFTNLLAITSGFEDAMLHLNQHNVTNACKSLAGRAQLRTQLMQEVEQGTRPADDVGQLLLAGDLESYCGLAMELAPFDRAGAAAAASTLADMLEQELFPQLEPQFTPTFAAIRRLYSQLPETLSPTELQAWSQQVADIIVAAMRERGLIIRCVVHWDGQ
;
A
#
# COMPACT_ATOMS: atom_id res chain seq x y z
N MET A 1 31.30 -13.05 1.86
CA MET A 1 31.40 -12.98 3.33
C MET A 1 30.10 -12.39 3.86
N GLY A 2 29.23 -13.19 4.47
CA GLY A 2 27.98 -12.69 5.04
C GLY A 2 28.28 -11.96 6.35
N ARG A 3 27.83 -10.72 6.50
CA ARG A 3 27.81 -10.07 7.82
C ARG A 3 26.84 -10.87 8.70
N ALA A 4 27.37 -11.42 9.80
CA ALA A 4 26.55 -12.08 10.81
C ALA A 4 25.67 -11.04 11.52
N ALA A 5 24.51 -11.46 12.04
CA ALA A 5 23.73 -10.61 12.93
C ALA A 5 24.60 -10.23 14.15
N ASN A 6 24.82 -8.94 14.35
CA ASN A 6 25.77 -8.45 15.35
C ASN A 6 25.16 -8.36 16.75
N HIS A 7 23.82 -8.29 16.84
CA HIS A 7 23.12 -8.03 18.10
C HIS A 7 21.82 -8.83 18.20
N VAL A 8 21.67 -9.55 19.33
CA VAL A 8 20.41 -10.18 19.74
C VAL A 8 20.02 -9.63 21.12
N GLU A 9 18.85 -9.02 21.22
CA GLU A 9 18.29 -8.50 22.48
C GLU A 9 16.93 -9.14 22.74
N ILE A 10 16.58 -9.33 24.01
CA ILE A 10 15.29 -9.87 24.42
C ILE A 10 14.63 -8.91 25.41
N HIS A 11 13.41 -8.50 25.11
CA HIS A 11 12.60 -7.60 25.92
C HIS A 11 11.31 -8.31 26.32
N ARG A 12 10.88 -8.18 27.57
CA ARG A 12 9.61 -8.75 28.04
C ARG A 12 8.58 -7.65 28.27
N ILE A 13 7.46 -7.74 27.57
CA ILE A 13 6.40 -6.74 27.55
C ILE A 13 5.10 -7.43 27.94
N GLY A 14 4.79 -7.42 29.24
CA GLY A 14 3.69 -8.20 29.80
C GLY A 14 3.79 -9.69 29.43
N THR A 15 2.84 -10.18 28.62
CA THR A 15 2.77 -11.56 28.14
C THR A 15 3.58 -11.86 26.89
N THR A 16 4.21 -10.84 26.29
CA THR A 16 4.88 -10.91 25.00
C THR A 16 6.40 -10.84 25.17
N GLU A 17 7.11 -11.70 24.45
CA GLU A 17 8.56 -11.63 24.29
C GLU A 17 8.90 -10.96 22.96
N LEU A 18 9.64 -9.85 23.00
CA LEU A 18 10.19 -9.19 21.83
C LEU A 18 11.66 -9.59 21.68
N ARG A 19 11.98 -10.31 20.60
CA ARG A 19 13.35 -10.64 20.19
C ARG A 19 13.79 -9.67 19.12
N VAL A 20 14.89 -8.97 19.33
CA VAL A 20 15.46 -8.05 18.35
C VAL A 20 16.71 -8.67 17.76
N VAL A 21 16.77 -8.74 16.43
CA VAL A 21 17.95 -9.16 15.68
C VAL A 21 18.35 -8.01 14.77
N SER A 22 19.61 -7.57 14.84
CA SER A 22 20.05 -6.45 14.01
C SER A 22 21.49 -6.60 13.51
N ASP A 23 21.71 -6.21 12.26
CA ASP A 23 23.02 -5.99 11.63
C ASP A 23 23.35 -4.49 11.46
N VAL A 24 22.54 -3.62 12.08
CA VAL A 24 22.66 -2.17 12.10
C VAL A 24 23.19 -1.69 13.46
N ASP A 25 24.16 -0.80 13.44
CA ASP A 25 24.81 -0.33 14.66
C ASP A 25 24.16 0.94 15.25
N ALA A 26 23.78 1.91 14.41
CA ALA A 26 23.24 3.20 14.82
C ALA A 26 21.72 3.30 14.64
N GLY A 27 21.01 4.00 15.53
CA GLY A 27 19.57 4.32 15.39
C GLY A 27 18.59 3.21 15.78
N LYS A 28 19.01 1.93 15.84
CA LYS A 28 18.12 0.80 16.17
C LYS A 28 17.38 0.94 17.51
N ILE A 29 17.99 1.57 18.52
CA ILE A 29 17.40 1.71 19.85
C ILE A 29 16.07 2.48 19.79
N ALA A 30 15.98 3.50 18.92
CA ALA A 30 14.77 4.29 18.77
C ALA A 30 13.64 3.44 18.15
N ILE A 31 13.93 2.67 17.09
CA ILE A 31 12.99 1.73 16.47
C ILE A 31 12.51 0.69 17.48
N VAL A 32 13.42 0.10 18.25
CA VAL A 32 13.07 -0.88 19.30
C VAL A 32 12.15 -0.27 20.36
N ARG A 33 12.35 1.00 20.73
CA ARG A 33 11.45 1.69 21.68
C ARG A 33 10.05 1.87 21.10
N GLU A 34 9.93 2.26 19.84
CA GLU A 34 8.63 2.39 19.18
C GLU A 34 7.92 1.05 19.04
N GLU A 35 8.64 -0.01 18.67
CA GLU A 35 8.07 -1.37 18.64
C GLU A 35 7.54 -1.78 20.02
N GLN A 36 8.29 -1.51 21.09
CA GLN A 36 7.81 -1.80 22.44
C GLN A 36 6.56 -0.98 22.81
N ALA A 37 6.45 0.27 22.34
CA ALA A 37 5.29 1.10 22.57
C ALA A 37 4.05 0.54 21.84
N VAL A 38 4.21 0.20 20.55
CA VAL A 38 3.14 -0.39 19.73
C VAL A 38 2.61 -1.68 20.37
N ILE A 39 3.50 -2.59 20.79
CA ILE A 39 3.10 -3.82 21.49
C ILE A 39 2.31 -3.51 22.76
N ARG A 40 2.78 -2.56 23.59
CA ARG A 40 2.07 -2.18 24.84
C ARG A 40 0.68 -1.63 24.55
N ASP A 41 0.54 -0.80 23.53
CA ASP A 41 -0.72 -0.15 23.22
C ASP A 41 -1.73 -1.17 22.65
N TYR A 42 -1.35 -2.00 21.67
CA TYR A 42 -2.24 -3.10 21.24
C TYR A 42 -2.63 -4.06 22.37
N MET A 43 -1.70 -4.38 23.28
CA MET A 43 -2.02 -5.21 24.45
C MET A 43 -3.07 -4.57 25.36
N ARG A 44 -3.04 -3.25 25.54
CA ARG A 44 -4.05 -2.52 26.33
C ARG A 44 -5.43 -2.56 25.67
N HIS A 45 -5.48 -2.58 24.35
CA HIS A 45 -6.72 -2.69 23.57
C HIS A 45 -7.27 -4.13 23.47
N GLY A 46 -6.56 -5.13 24.01
CA GLY A 46 -7.06 -6.50 24.15
C GLY A 46 -7.08 -7.34 22.87
N THR A 47 -6.62 -6.77 21.75
CA THR A 47 -6.59 -7.43 20.44
C THR A 47 -5.30 -8.21 20.18
N TRP A 48 -4.33 -8.17 21.11
CA TRP A 48 -2.99 -8.71 20.93
C TRP A 48 -2.89 -10.23 21.18
N PRO A 49 -2.66 -11.07 20.13
CA PRO A 49 -2.61 -12.52 20.28
C PRO A 49 -1.18 -13.05 20.42
N HIS A 50 -0.18 -12.23 20.09
CA HIS A 50 1.21 -12.67 19.94
C HIS A 50 1.87 -12.90 21.30
N ARG A 51 2.50 -14.05 21.46
CA ARG A 51 3.37 -14.38 22.60
C ARG A 51 4.83 -14.06 22.31
N GLN A 52 5.19 -14.07 21.03
CA GLN A 52 6.53 -13.76 20.57
C GLN A 52 6.45 -12.82 19.36
N VAL A 53 7.24 -11.74 19.41
CA VAL A 53 7.53 -10.88 18.27
C VAL A 53 9.02 -10.96 17.99
N SER A 54 9.39 -11.15 16.73
CA SER A 54 10.78 -11.07 16.29
C SER A 54 10.94 -9.85 15.37
N LEU A 55 11.68 -8.85 15.83
CA LEU A 55 12.00 -7.64 15.08
C LEU A 55 13.39 -7.77 14.46
N PHE A 56 13.46 -7.84 13.14
CA PHE A 56 14.69 -7.87 12.36
C PHE A 56 14.97 -6.48 11.81
N ILE A 57 15.97 -5.79 12.36
CA ILE A 57 16.40 -4.47 11.87
C ILE A 57 17.63 -4.67 11.00
N LEU A 58 17.41 -4.71 9.70
CA LEU A 58 18.41 -5.08 8.70
C LEU A 58 18.83 -3.87 7.87
N ASN A 59 20.10 -3.85 7.44
CA ASN A 59 20.56 -2.84 6.49
C ASN A 59 19.77 -2.92 5.17
N ASP A 60 19.51 -4.14 4.67
CA ASP A 60 18.64 -4.41 3.52
C ASP A 60 17.90 -5.76 3.67
N LEU A 61 16.88 -6.01 2.84
CA LEU A 61 16.08 -7.24 2.89
C LEU A 61 16.56 -8.36 1.94
N LYS A 62 17.75 -8.25 1.34
CA LYS A 62 18.29 -9.30 0.45
C LYS A 62 18.44 -10.67 1.12
N PRO A 63 18.77 -10.79 2.43
CA PRO A 63 18.77 -12.08 3.10
C PRO A 63 17.39 -12.74 3.12
N LEU A 64 16.34 -11.95 3.41
CA LEU A 64 14.96 -12.43 3.41
C LEU A 64 14.52 -12.83 2.00
N ALA A 65 14.80 -11.99 1.00
CA ALA A 65 14.51 -12.26 -0.40
C ALA A 65 15.08 -13.62 -0.86
N ARG A 66 16.32 -13.95 -0.48
CA ARG A 66 16.95 -15.24 -0.80
C ARG A 66 16.28 -16.43 -0.11
N GLN A 67 15.80 -16.26 1.12
CA GLN A 67 15.09 -17.33 1.85
C GLN A 67 13.72 -17.59 1.24
N VAL A 68 12.96 -16.53 0.95
CA VAL A 68 11.58 -16.65 0.45
C VAL A 68 11.53 -17.06 -1.02
N ALA A 69 12.58 -16.79 -1.82
CA ALA A 69 12.72 -17.32 -3.18
C ALA A 69 12.68 -18.86 -3.27
N SER A 70 12.88 -19.57 -2.14
CA SER A 70 12.79 -21.03 -2.05
C SER A 70 11.43 -21.55 -1.56
N SER A 71 10.46 -20.67 -1.32
CA SER A 71 9.12 -20.98 -0.79
C SER A 71 8.02 -20.19 -1.53
N ALA A 72 6.74 -20.37 -1.14
CA ALA A 72 5.62 -19.60 -1.68
C ALA A 72 5.89 -18.09 -1.55
N LEU A 73 5.75 -17.37 -2.66
CA LEU A 73 6.10 -15.96 -2.77
C LEU A 73 5.02 -15.06 -2.14
N PRO A 74 5.40 -13.94 -1.50
CA PRO A 74 4.43 -12.92 -1.08
C PRO A 74 3.77 -12.26 -2.31
N PRO A 75 2.60 -11.63 -2.14
CA PRO A 75 2.00 -10.80 -3.19
C PRO A 75 3.00 -9.77 -3.72
N GLY A 76 3.23 -9.73 -5.03
CA GLY A 76 4.25 -8.88 -5.66
C GLY A 76 5.64 -9.52 -5.85
N GLY A 77 5.83 -10.77 -5.41
CA GLY A 77 7.07 -11.53 -5.62
C GLY A 77 8.27 -11.03 -4.81
N VAL A 78 9.42 -11.69 -4.98
CA VAL A 78 10.68 -11.38 -4.27
C VAL A 78 11.17 -9.94 -4.54
N SER A 79 10.92 -9.40 -5.74
CA SER A 79 11.34 -8.06 -6.14
C SER A 79 10.66 -6.95 -5.33
N SER A 80 9.43 -7.17 -4.87
CA SER A 80 8.73 -6.21 -4.01
C SER A 80 9.38 -6.05 -2.62
N LEU A 81 10.15 -7.04 -2.16
CA LEU A 81 10.82 -6.98 -0.86
C LEU A 81 11.95 -5.96 -0.84
N GLU A 82 12.58 -5.66 -1.98
CA GLU A 82 13.71 -4.73 -2.04
C GLU A 82 13.28 -3.27 -1.85
N THR A 83 12.02 -2.94 -2.18
CA THR A 83 11.48 -1.58 -2.12
C THR A 83 10.65 -1.30 -0.87
N ARG A 84 10.36 -2.31 -0.05
CA ARG A 84 9.57 -2.13 1.18
C ARG A 84 10.44 -1.63 2.34
N THR A 85 9.88 -0.70 3.10
CA THR A 85 10.49 -0.05 4.27
C THR A 85 10.37 -0.91 5.52
N VAL A 86 9.18 -1.45 5.77
CA VAL A 86 8.88 -2.46 6.79
C VAL A 86 8.03 -3.55 6.16
N ILE A 87 8.18 -4.78 6.64
CA ILE A 87 7.36 -5.93 6.23
C ILE A 87 7.09 -6.79 7.45
N ASN A 88 5.83 -7.09 7.71
CA ASN A 88 5.46 -8.18 8.60
C ASN A 88 5.24 -9.48 7.83
N LEU A 89 5.94 -10.52 8.25
CA LEU A 89 5.66 -11.89 7.87
C LEU A 89 4.95 -12.60 9.02
N TYR A 90 3.77 -13.09 8.71
CA TYR A 90 2.90 -13.73 9.66
C TYR A 90 2.41 -15.07 9.12
N ASP A 91 2.39 -16.07 10.01
CA ASP A 91 1.79 -17.37 9.77
C ASP A 91 0.37 -17.41 10.34
N LEU A 92 -0.64 -17.40 9.47
CA LEU A 92 -2.06 -17.51 9.84
C LEU A 92 -2.37 -18.78 10.66
N ALA A 93 -1.58 -19.84 10.52
CA ALA A 93 -1.73 -21.06 11.31
C ALA A 93 -1.16 -20.93 12.74
N ASN A 94 -0.31 -19.93 12.99
CA ASN A 94 0.30 -19.69 14.29
C ASN A 94 0.19 -18.20 14.73
N PRO A 95 -0.98 -17.78 15.25
CA PRO A 95 -1.22 -16.42 15.73
C PRO A 95 -0.31 -15.97 16.87
N ARG A 96 0.47 -16.87 17.47
CA ARG A 96 1.32 -16.56 18.63
C ARG A 96 2.67 -15.96 18.24
N ALA A 97 3.10 -16.07 17.00
CA ALA A 97 4.38 -15.55 16.53
C ALA A 97 4.18 -14.48 15.44
N CYS A 98 4.94 -13.40 15.52
CA CYS A 98 4.96 -12.30 14.56
C CYS A 98 6.42 -11.98 14.19
N HIS A 99 6.70 -11.74 12.91
CA HIS A 99 8.05 -11.43 12.42
C HIS A 99 8.05 -10.13 11.62
N VAL A 100 8.59 -9.07 12.21
CA VAL A 100 8.67 -7.75 11.59
C VAL A 100 10.08 -7.53 11.06
N PHE A 101 10.20 -7.13 9.80
CA PHE A 101 11.46 -6.84 9.13
C PHE A 101 11.52 -5.36 8.76
N VAL A 102 12.55 -4.66 9.23
CA VAL A 102 12.80 -3.24 8.95
C VAL A 102 13.99 -3.13 8.00
N ASN A 103 13.80 -2.43 6.88
CA ASN A 103 14.80 -2.18 5.85
C ASN A 103 15.41 -0.78 6.04
N GLN A 104 16.57 -0.69 6.69
CA GLN A 104 17.18 0.61 7.03
C GLN A 104 17.44 1.46 5.77
N GLN A 105 17.96 0.88 4.69
CA GLN A 105 18.25 1.63 3.46
C GLN A 105 16.99 2.29 2.90
N MET A 106 15.87 1.56 2.86
CA MET A 106 14.61 2.11 2.40
C MET A 106 14.00 3.10 3.39
N MET A 107 14.07 2.83 4.70
CA MET A 107 13.63 3.77 5.73
C MET A 107 14.40 5.11 5.67
N LEU A 108 15.70 5.08 5.35
CA LEU A 108 16.50 6.29 5.13
C LEU A 108 16.10 7.00 3.84
N LYS A 109 15.95 6.25 2.74
CA LYS A 109 15.57 6.80 1.43
C LYS A 109 14.21 7.50 1.47
N GLU A 110 13.22 6.87 2.11
CA GLU A 110 11.86 7.40 2.21
C GLU A 110 11.71 8.41 3.37
N GLY A 111 12.74 8.59 4.21
CA GLY A 111 12.78 9.62 5.26
C GLY A 111 12.19 9.20 6.62
N TYR A 112 11.86 7.92 6.82
CA TYR A 112 11.27 7.41 8.05
C TYR A 112 12.27 7.17 9.20
N TRP A 113 13.54 6.89 8.90
CA TRP A 113 14.49 6.43 9.92
C TRP A 113 14.70 7.40 11.10
N GLY A 114 14.51 8.71 10.85
CA GLY A 114 14.62 9.76 11.87
C GLY A 114 13.27 10.23 12.44
N ASP A 115 12.16 9.69 11.96
CA ASP A 115 10.81 10.15 12.29
C ASP A 115 10.06 9.08 13.10
N MET A 116 10.12 9.19 14.43
CA MET A 116 9.59 8.14 15.30
C MET A 116 8.06 8.07 15.30
N LEU A 117 7.37 9.16 14.96
CA LEU A 117 5.92 9.13 14.87
C LEU A 117 5.48 8.38 13.60
N ALA A 118 6.17 8.59 12.47
CA ALA A 118 5.95 7.81 11.25
C ALA A 118 6.36 6.34 11.44
N VAL A 119 7.47 6.06 12.11
CA VAL A 119 7.89 4.69 12.46
C VAL A 119 6.82 3.99 13.31
N ARG A 120 6.27 4.68 14.31
CA ARG A 120 5.18 4.12 15.12
C ARG A 120 3.97 3.77 14.26
N GLY A 121 3.59 4.65 13.33
CA GLY A 121 2.51 4.38 12.37
C GLY A 121 2.79 3.14 11.51
N LEU A 122 3.99 3.04 10.94
CA LEU A 122 4.41 1.89 10.13
C LEU A 122 4.35 0.58 10.92
N LEU A 123 4.91 0.55 12.13
CA LEU A 123 4.89 -0.64 12.97
C LEU A 123 3.47 -1.00 13.40
N ALA A 124 2.63 -0.01 13.72
CA ALA A 124 1.23 -0.24 14.07
C ALA A 124 0.45 -0.85 12.89
N HIS A 125 0.58 -0.27 11.69
CA HIS A 125 0.02 -0.80 10.46
C HIS A 125 0.43 -2.26 10.23
N GLU A 126 1.73 -2.55 10.30
CA GLU A 126 2.27 -3.88 10.06
C GLU A 126 1.76 -4.92 11.08
N HIS A 127 1.58 -4.55 12.35
CA HIS A 127 0.93 -5.41 13.35
C HIS A 127 -0.57 -5.54 13.17
N ALA A 128 -1.25 -4.54 12.59
CA ALA A 128 -2.68 -4.62 12.31
C ALA A 128 -3.01 -5.61 11.20
N HIS A 129 -2.12 -5.86 10.24
CA HIS A 129 -2.35 -6.77 9.11
C HIS A 129 -2.95 -8.13 9.50
N PRO A 130 -2.32 -8.93 10.39
CA PRO A 130 -2.87 -10.22 10.79
C PRO A 130 -4.13 -10.11 11.66
N LEU A 131 -4.34 -8.97 12.31
CA LEU A 131 -5.42 -8.75 13.26
C LEU A 131 -6.71 -8.24 12.59
N ALA A 132 -6.58 -7.60 11.42
CA ALA A 132 -7.68 -7.01 10.68
C ALA A 132 -8.43 -7.99 9.76
N GLU A 133 -8.11 -9.29 9.81
CA GLU A 133 -8.68 -10.30 8.93
C GLU A 133 -10.20 -10.49 9.19
N ASN A 134 -11.02 -10.25 8.17
CA ASN A 134 -12.47 -10.36 8.21
C ASN A 134 -13.02 -11.11 6.97
N ALA A 135 -14.34 -11.13 6.76
CA ALA A 135 -14.91 -11.90 5.66
C ALA A 135 -14.51 -11.31 4.30
N SER A 136 -14.52 -9.98 4.18
CA SER A 136 -14.13 -9.28 2.95
C SER A 136 -12.64 -9.46 2.62
N THR A 137 -11.73 -9.43 3.60
CA THR A 137 -10.30 -9.70 3.34
C THR A 137 -10.03 -11.14 2.95
N ARG A 138 -10.80 -12.11 3.49
CA ARG A 138 -10.69 -13.52 3.09
C ARG A 138 -11.21 -13.72 1.68
N ALA A 139 -12.39 -13.18 1.39
CA ALA A 139 -13.02 -13.25 0.08
C ALA A 139 -12.13 -12.67 -1.03
N SER A 140 -11.35 -11.61 -0.75
CA SER A 140 -10.50 -10.98 -1.77
C SER A 140 -9.40 -11.92 -2.30
N ARG A 141 -9.02 -12.95 -1.54
CA ARG A 141 -8.03 -13.97 -1.93
C ARG A 141 -8.57 -14.98 -2.93
N GLU A 142 -9.90 -15.04 -3.10
CA GLU A 142 -10.59 -15.93 -4.06
C GLU A 142 -10.94 -15.21 -5.36
N LEU A 143 -10.60 -13.92 -5.46
CA LEU A 143 -10.89 -13.10 -6.62
C LEU A 143 -9.66 -12.97 -7.52
N ARG A 144 -9.91 -12.78 -8.83
CA ARG A 144 -8.89 -12.46 -9.83
C ARG A 144 -9.42 -11.39 -10.77
N VAL A 145 -8.53 -10.55 -11.31
CA VAL A 145 -8.90 -9.54 -12.31
C VAL A 145 -8.36 -9.96 -13.68
N GLU A 146 -9.20 -9.82 -14.70
CA GLU A 146 -8.80 -9.92 -16.09
C GLU A 146 -9.03 -8.57 -16.75
N LEU A 147 -7.95 -7.96 -17.27
CA LEU A 147 -8.00 -6.68 -17.98
C LEU A 147 -7.35 -6.84 -19.36
N ALA A 148 -8.05 -6.38 -20.38
CA ALA A 148 -7.58 -6.36 -21.76
C ALA A 148 -7.92 -5.04 -22.45
N LEU A 149 -6.98 -4.51 -23.23
CA LEU A 149 -7.23 -3.37 -24.11
C LEU A 149 -7.85 -3.84 -25.42
N ASP A 150 -8.89 -3.15 -25.89
CA ASP A 150 -9.46 -3.36 -27.22
C ASP A 150 -8.68 -2.56 -28.27
N ALA A 151 -7.40 -2.91 -28.40
CA ALA A 151 -6.46 -2.28 -29.32
C ALA A 151 -5.59 -3.33 -30.00
N THR A 152 -5.08 -3.01 -31.19
CA THR A 152 -4.07 -3.87 -31.82
C THR A 152 -2.82 -3.90 -30.94
N PRO A 153 -2.29 -5.08 -30.56
CA PRO A 153 -1.14 -5.15 -29.67
C PRO A 153 0.08 -4.43 -30.24
N THR A 154 0.53 -3.40 -29.53
CA THR A 154 1.80 -2.71 -29.73
C THR A 154 2.61 -2.84 -28.43
N GLU A 155 3.92 -2.60 -28.49
CA GLU A 155 4.74 -2.61 -27.27
C GLU A 155 4.19 -1.66 -26.20
N GLN A 156 3.70 -0.49 -26.61
CA GLN A 156 3.10 0.49 -25.72
C GLN A 156 1.76 0.02 -25.15
N SER A 157 0.86 -0.53 -25.98
CA SER A 157 -0.44 -0.99 -25.48
C SER A 157 -0.25 -2.15 -24.50
N VAL A 158 0.71 -3.04 -24.72
CA VAL A 158 1.06 -4.13 -23.77
C VAL A 158 1.60 -3.57 -22.45
N ARG A 159 2.47 -2.55 -22.50
CA ARG A 159 2.96 -1.89 -21.28
C ARG A 159 1.85 -1.19 -20.50
N LEU A 160 0.96 -0.50 -21.21
CA LEU A 160 -0.19 0.20 -20.63
C LEU A 160 -1.19 -0.79 -20.02
N GLU A 161 -1.50 -1.88 -20.72
CA GLU A 161 -2.33 -2.97 -20.22
C GLU A 161 -1.74 -3.54 -18.93
N GLY A 162 -0.44 -3.85 -18.92
CA GLY A 162 0.23 -4.37 -17.72
C GLY A 162 0.24 -3.39 -16.56
N LEU A 163 0.32 -2.07 -16.81
CA LEU A 163 0.22 -1.04 -15.77
C LEU A 163 -1.19 -0.98 -15.19
N LEU A 164 -2.21 -0.91 -16.05
CA LEU A 164 -3.61 -0.84 -15.63
C LEU A 164 -4.07 -2.12 -14.93
N ALA A 165 -3.61 -3.29 -15.39
CA ALA A 165 -3.89 -4.56 -14.73
C ALA A 165 -3.36 -4.57 -13.29
N ARG A 166 -2.10 -4.14 -13.06
CA ARG A 166 -1.53 -4.04 -11.70
C ARG A 166 -2.29 -3.05 -10.82
N LEU A 167 -2.67 -1.90 -11.38
CA LEU A 167 -3.47 -0.91 -10.68
C LEU A 167 -4.81 -1.50 -10.23
N VAL A 168 -5.56 -2.13 -11.15
CA VAL A 168 -6.87 -2.69 -10.81
C VAL A 168 -6.73 -3.86 -9.84
N ASP A 169 -5.72 -4.72 -9.99
CA ASP A 169 -5.41 -5.76 -9.00
C ASP A 169 -5.20 -5.17 -7.59
N GLN A 170 -4.39 -4.11 -7.48
CA GLN A 170 -4.16 -3.44 -6.21
C GLN A 170 -5.45 -2.86 -5.64
N LEU A 171 -6.21 -2.11 -6.45
CA LEU A 171 -7.43 -1.43 -6.01
C LEU A 171 -8.59 -2.38 -5.70
N CYS A 172 -8.67 -3.54 -6.34
CA CYS A 172 -9.76 -4.50 -6.16
C CYS A 172 -9.43 -5.59 -5.13
N LEU A 173 -8.21 -6.14 -5.17
CA LEU A 173 -7.87 -7.36 -4.44
C LEU A 173 -7.07 -7.09 -3.17
N THR A 174 -6.17 -6.10 -3.23
CA THR A 174 -5.28 -5.75 -2.11
C THR A 174 -5.95 -4.74 -1.18
N SER A 175 -6.71 -3.79 -1.73
CA SER A 175 -7.29 -2.68 -0.97
C SER A 175 -8.16 -3.08 0.23
N PRO A 176 -8.98 -4.15 0.20
CA PRO A 176 -9.76 -4.52 1.39
C PRO A 176 -8.86 -4.75 2.60
N ARG A 177 -7.76 -5.47 2.42
CA ARG A 177 -6.80 -5.75 3.49
C ARG A 177 -6.18 -4.47 4.04
N GLU A 178 -5.72 -3.57 3.16
CA GLU A 178 -5.07 -2.32 3.56
C GLU A 178 -6.04 -1.39 4.30
N ILE A 179 -7.27 -1.25 3.81
CA ILE A 179 -8.30 -0.40 4.43
C ILE A 179 -8.60 -0.88 5.86
N PHE A 180 -8.81 -2.18 6.06
CA PHE A 180 -9.11 -2.72 7.39
C PHE A 180 -7.90 -2.73 8.32
N THR A 181 -6.69 -2.92 7.78
CA THR A 181 -5.44 -2.79 8.52
C THR A 181 -5.31 -1.38 9.10
N ASN A 182 -5.41 -0.36 8.24
CA ASN A 182 -5.36 1.04 8.65
C ASN A 182 -6.47 1.40 9.63
N LEU A 183 -7.70 0.93 9.39
CA LEU A 183 -8.82 1.16 10.29
C LEU A 183 -8.56 0.60 11.70
N LEU A 184 -8.03 -0.62 11.77
CA LEU A 184 -7.69 -1.25 13.05
C LEU A 184 -6.58 -0.49 13.78
N ALA A 185 -5.54 -0.04 13.07
CA ALA A 185 -4.48 0.78 13.66
C ALA A 185 -5.05 2.10 14.25
N ILE A 186 -5.86 2.82 13.47
CA ILE A 186 -6.50 4.07 13.91
C ILE A 186 -7.37 3.83 15.16
N THR A 187 -8.28 2.86 15.09
CA THR A 187 -9.21 2.55 16.19
C THR A 187 -8.55 1.92 17.42
N SER A 188 -7.30 1.43 17.28
CA SER A 188 -6.46 0.96 18.39
C SER A 188 -5.59 2.06 19.00
N GLY A 189 -5.91 3.34 18.76
CA GLY A 189 -5.25 4.47 19.39
C GLY A 189 -4.02 5.01 18.66
N PHE A 190 -3.77 4.57 17.41
CA PHE A 190 -2.66 5.07 16.60
C PHE A 190 -3.06 6.17 15.60
N GLU A 191 -4.21 6.82 15.79
CA GLU A 191 -4.73 7.87 14.88
C GLU A 191 -3.68 8.93 14.53
N ASP A 192 -3.04 9.55 15.53
CA ASP A 192 -2.01 10.58 15.31
C ASP A 192 -0.80 10.05 14.54
N ALA A 193 -0.36 8.82 14.85
CA ALA A 193 0.79 8.19 14.19
C ALA A 193 0.47 7.82 12.74
N MET A 194 -0.74 7.32 12.48
CA MET A 194 -1.23 7.02 11.13
C MET A 194 -1.45 8.30 10.32
N LEU A 195 -1.98 9.37 10.92
CA LEU A 195 -2.16 10.65 10.24
C LEU A 195 -0.81 11.22 9.82
N HIS A 196 0.16 11.24 10.74
CA HIS A 196 1.50 11.73 10.47
C HIS A 196 2.22 10.90 9.40
N LEU A 197 2.12 9.57 9.47
CA LEU A 197 2.63 8.68 8.41
C LEU A 197 2.01 9.03 7.05
N ASN A 198 0.69 9.24 7.01
CA ASN A 198 -0.01 9.49 5.76
C ASN A 198 0.28 10.90 5.21
N GLN A 199 0.50 11.90 6.06
CA GLN A 199 1.00 13.21 5.63
C GLN A 199 2.39 13.10 5.00
N HIS A 200 3.26 12.26 5.57
CA HIS A 200 4.59 11.99 5.02
C HIS A 200 4.51 11.27 3.66
N ASN A 201 3.63 10.27 3.53
CA ASN A 201 3.34 9.59 2.27
C ASN A 201 2.86 10.57 1.19
N VAL A 202 1.90 11.45 1.52
CA VAL A 202 1.41 12.50 0.60
C VAL A 202 2.53 13.46 0.22
N THR A 203 3.35 13.89 1.17
CA THR A 203 4.50 14.76 0.89
C THR A 203 5.50 14.10 -0.07
N ASN A 204 5.77 12.81 0.08
CA ASN A 204 6.64 12.05 -0.82
C ASN A 204 5.99 11.85 -2.21
N ALA A 205 4.67 11.64 -2.27
CA ALA A 205 3.92 11.62 -3.52
C ALA A 205 4.05 12.97 -4.26
N CYS A 206 3.88 14.10 -3.57
CA CYS A 206 4.07 15.43 -4.16
C CYS A 206 5.48 15.65 -4.71
N LYS A 207 6.54 15.18 -4.02
CA LYS A 207 7.92 15.26 -4.54
C LYS A 207 8.11 14.51 -5.87
N SER A 208 7.31 13.47 -6.10
CA SER A 208 7.40 12.63 -7.30
C SER A 208 6.79 13.29 -8.54
N LEU A 209 6.02 14.37 -8.37
CA LEU A 209 5.44 15.15 -9.47
C LEU A 209 6.46 15.83 -10.38
N ALA A 210 7.67 16.10 -9.90
CA ALA A 210 8.73 16.68 -10.72
C ALA A 210 9.01 15.85 -11.98
N GLY A 211 8.98 14.51 -11.87
CA GLY A 211 9.14 13.60 -13.00
C GLY A 211 7.97 13.65 -13.99
N ARG A 212 6.75 13.94 -13.50
CA ARG A 212 5.54 14.01 -14.32
C ARG A 212 5.59 15.17 -15.32
N ALA A 213 6.00 16.35 -14.87
CA ALA A 213 6.11 17.52 -15.75
C ALA A 213 7.13 17.27 -16.88
N GLN A 214 8.27 16.68 -16.55
CA GLN A 214 9.29 16.30 -17.54
C GLN A 214 8.76 15.24 -18.52
N LEU A 215 8.05 14.22 -18.03
CA LEU A 215 7.42 13.20 -18.88
C LEU A 215 6.43 13.84 -19.87
N ARG A 216 5.58 14.76 -19.42
CA ARG A 216 4.65 15.49 -20.31
C ARG A 216 5.41 16.23 -21.41
N THR A 217 6.48 16.95 -21.08
CA THR A 217 7.28 17.65 -22.09
C THR A 217 7.91 16.70 -23.10
N GLN A 218 8.45 15.57 -22.66
CA GLN A 218 9.02 14.54 -23.55
C GLN A 218 7.96 13.96 -24.48
N LEU A 219 6.80 13.58 -23.95
CA LEU A 219 5.70 13.03 -24.74
C LEU A 219 5.18 14.03 -25.78
N MET A 220 5.09 15.32 -25.43
CA MET A 220 4.71 16.38 -26.38
C MET A 220 5.73 16.57 -27.50
N GLN A 221 7.04 16.47 -27.19
CA GLN A 221 8.09 16.53 -28.21
C GLN A 221 8.00 15.35 -29.19
N GLU A 222 7.68 14.15 -28.72
CA GLU A 222 7.44 12.98 -29.59
C GLU A 222 6.23 13.21 -30.52
N VAL A 223 5.19 13.90 -30.06
CA VAL A 223 4.05 14.29 -30.90
C VAL A 223 4.47 15.31 -31.96
N GLU A 224 5.23 16.34 -31.57
CA GLU A 224 5.76 17.36 -32.51
C GLU A 224 6.68 16.74 -33.57
N GLN A 225 7.43 15.69 -33.21
CA GLN A 225 8.30 14.93 -34.11
C GLN A 225 7.53 13.91 -34.98
N GLY A 226 6.22 13.73 -34.75
CA GLY A 226 5.38 12.78 -35.48
C GLY A 226 5.65 11.32 -35.13
N THR A 227 6.37 11.04 -34.03
CA THR A 227 6.68 9.68 -33.58
C THR A 227 5.64 9.12 -32.62
N ARG A 228 4.68 9.95 -32.18
CA ARG A 228 3.57 9.58 -31.28
C ARG A 228 2.26 10.28 -31.65
N PRO A 229 1.10 9.60 -31.59
CA PRO A 229 -0.21 10.24 -31.69
C PRO A 229 -0.50 11.16 -30.49
N ALA A 230 -1.16 12.30 -30.71
CA ALA A 230 -1.48 13.23 -29.62
C ALA A 230 -2.39 12.61 -28.54
N ASP A 231 -3.31 11.73 -28.93
CA ASP A 231 -4.26 11.08 -28.03
C ASP A 231 -3.57 10.16 -27.01
N ASP A 232 -2.46 9.53 -27.39
CA ASP A 232 -1.68 8.63 -26.52
C ASP A 232 -1.08 9.35 -25.31
N VAL A 233 -0.77 10.64 -25.44
CA VAL A 233 -0.14 11.41 -24.35
C VAL A 233 -1.09 11.50 -23.17
N GLY A 234 -2.36 11.83 -23.41
CA GLY A 234 -3.37 11.92 -22.36
C GLY A 234 -3.65 10.58 -21.70
N GLN A 235 -3.65 9.50 -22.47
CA GLN A 235 -3.85 8.14 -21.95
C GLN A 235 -2.70 7.70 -21.04
N LEU A 236 -1.45 7.92 -21.46
CA LEU A 236 -0.26 7.56 -20.68
C LEU A 236 -0.15 8.38 -19.40
N LEU A 237 -0.41 9.69 -19.47
CA LEU A 237 -0.39 10.55 -18.29
C LEU A 237 -1.49 10.17 -17.30
N LEU A 238 -2.72 9.94 -17.77
CA LEU A 238 -3.80 9.52 -16.87
C LEU A 238 -3.52 8.16 -16.23
N ALA A 239 -3.06 7.17 -17.02
CA ALA A 239 -2.73 5.87 -16.48
C ALA A 239 -1.61 5.95 -15.42
N GLY A 240 -0.58 6.75 -15.68
CA GLY A 240 0.48 7.02 -14.70
C GLY A 240 -0.04 7.70 -13.44
N ASP A 241 -0.90 8.71 -13.58
CA ASP A 241 -1.52 9.41 -12.44
C ASP A 241 -2.36 8.47 -11.58
N LEU A 242 -3.21 7.66 -12.21
CA LEU A 242 -4.03 6.67 -11.53
C LEU A 242 -3.16 5.63 -10.81
N GLU A 243 -2.12 5.10 -11.47
CA GLU A 243 -1.24 4.10 -10.87
C GLU A 243 -0.45 4.64 -9.68
N SER A 244 0.08 5.84 -9.81
CA SER A 244 0.93 6.43 -8.77
C SER A 244 0.14 6.92 -7.55
N TYR A 245 -1.11 7.36 -7.73
CA TYR A 245 -1.80 8.13 -6.69
C TYR A 245 -3.17 7.60 -6.27
N CYS A 246 -3.86 6.73 -7.04
CA CYS A 246 -5.15 6.20 -6.58
C CYS A 246 -5.03 5.34 -5.32
N GLY A 247 -3.86 4.73 -5.07
CA GLY A 247 -3.61 3.96 -3.85
C GLY A 247 -3.77 4.78 -2.56
N LEU A 248 -3.58 6.10 -2.62
CA LEU A 248 -3.78 7.00 -1.46
C LEU A 248 -5.23 7.00 -0.96
N ALA A 249 -6.20 6.53 -1.75
CA ALA A 249 -7.57 6.35 -1.27
C ALA A 249 -7.64 5.34 -0.11
N MET A 250 -6.75 4.35 -0.06
CA MET A 250 -6.63 3.38 1.04
C MET A 250 -6.06 4.01 2.32
N GLU A 251 -5.40 5.16 2.22
CA GLU A 251 -4.85 5.91 3.35
C GLU A 251 -5.86 6.88 3.97
N LEU A 252 -6.81 7.39 3.17
CA LEU A 252 -7.81 8.35 3.63
C LEU A 252 -9.11 7.69 4.10
N ALA A 253 -9.60 6.70 3.35
CA ALA A 253 -10.87 6.04 3.65
C ALA A 253 -10.95 5.46 5.09
N PRO A 254 -9.88 4.90 5.68
CA PRO A 254 -9.89 4.43 7.07
C PRO A 254 -10.21 5.52 8.10
N PHE A 255 -9.77 6.76 7.90
CA PHE A 255 -10.12 7.87 8.80
C PHE A 255 -11.60 8.24 8.68
N ASP A 256 -12.16 8.24 7.47
CA ASP A 256 -13.59 8.45 7.26
C ASP A 256 -14.40 7.38 8.02
N ARG A 257 -13.97 6.12 7.93
CA ARG A 257 -14.61 4.98 8.61
C ARG A 257 -14.50 5.05 10.13
N ALA A 258 -13.37 5.51 10.65
CA ALA A 258 -13.15 5.68 12.08
C ALA A 258 -13.92 6.89 12.68
N GLY A 259 -14.55 7.71 11.84
CA GLY A 259 -15.18 8.97 12.28
C GLY A 259 -14.17 10.10 12.55
N ALA A 260 -12.92 9.93 12.13
CA ALA A 260 -11.82 10.89 12.30
C ALA A 260 -11.84 11.96 11.19
N ALA A 261 -12.96 12.70 11.10
CA ALA A 261 -13.21 13.63 10.00
C ALA A 261 -12.15 14.73 9.85
N ALA A 262 -11.57 15.21 10.96
CA ALA A 262 -10.52 16.23 10.93
C ALA A 262 -9.21 15.71 10.30
N ALA A 263 -8.81 14.49 10.65
CA ALA A 263 -7.64 13.82 10.06
C ALA A 263 -7.87 13.56 8.56
N ALA A 264 -9.05 13.05 8.20
CA ALA A 264 -9.42 12.81 6.82
C ALA A 264 -9.45 14.10 5.98
N SER A 265 -9.96 15.21 6.53
CA SER A 265 -9.94 16.53 5.88
C SER A 265 -8.52 17.03 5.68
N THR A 266 -7.67 16.91 6.71
CA THR A 266 -6.27 17.36 6.63
C THR A 266 -5.53 16.72 5.46
N LEU A 267 -5.68 15.40 5.28
CA LEU A 267 -5.07 14.69 4.15
C LEU A 267 -5.71 15.06 2.82
N ALA A 268 -7.04 15.22 2.77
CA ALA A 268 -7.74 15.62 1.56
C ALA A 268 -7.31 17.03 1.09
N ASP A 269 -7.20 17.98 2.02
CA ASP A 269 -6.78 19.35 1.74
C ASP A 269 -5.37 19.40 1.14
N MET A 270 -4.43 18.60 1.68
CA MET A 270 -3.09 18.48 1.11
C MET A 270 -3.12 17.97 -0.34
N LEU A 271 -3.91 16.93 -0.60
CA LEU A 271 -4.04 16.36 -1.95
C LEU A 271 -4.68 17.35 -2.92
N GLU A 272 -5.75 18.03 -2.51
CA GLU A 272 -6.49 18.98 -3.35
C GLU A 272 -5.68 20.24 -3.66
N GLN A 273 -4.82 20.68 -2.74
CA GLN A 273 -4.01 21.89 -2.92
C GLN A 273 -2.70 21.62 -3.65
N GLU A 274 -2.03 20.49 -3.35
CA GLU A 274 -0.66 20.25 -3.83
C GLU A 274 -0.59 19.24 -4.98
N LEU A 275 -1.41 18.18 -4.93
CA LEU A 275 -1.29 17.05 -5.86
C LEU A 275 -2.25 17.17 -7.05
N PHE A 276 -3.56 17.21 -6.79
CA PHE A 276 -4.61 17.13 -7.81
C PHE A 276 -4.51 18.19 -8.92
N PRO A 277 -4.13 19.45 -8.64
CA PRO A 277 -3.98 20.47 -9.69
C PRO A 277 -2.90 20.13 -10.74
N GLN A 278 -1.99 19.19 -10.44
CA GLN A 278 -0.89 18.79 -11.32
C GLN A 278 -1.20 17.54 -12.15
N LEU A 279 -2.33 16.87 -11.91
CA LEU A 279 -2.71 15.61 -12.55
C LEU A 279 -3.67 15.81 -13.73
N GLU A 280 -3.99 14.74 -14.47
CA GLU A 280 -5.04 14.77 -15.49
C GLU A 280 -6.43 15.04 -14.84
N PRO A 281 -7.31 15.84 -15.46
CA PRO A 281 -8.59 16.24 -14.88
C PRO A 281 -9.53 15.10 -14.45
N GLN A 282 -9.41 13.93 -15.08
CA GLN A 282 -10.19 12.74 -14.73
C GLN A 282 -9.79 12.15 -13.36
N PHE A 283 -8.58 12.45 -12.87
CA PHE A 283 -8.06 11.85 -11.65
C PHE A 283 -8.92 12.18 -10.42
N THR A 284 -9.24 13.46 -10.21
CA THR A 284 -9.98 13.91 -9.02
C THR A 284 -11.34 13.23 -8.83
N PRO A 285 -12.26 13.22 -9.83
CA PRO A 285 -13.53 12.52 -9.68
C PRO A 285 -13.36 11.00 -9.51
N THR A 286 -12.38 10.39 -10.17
CA THR A 286 -12.04 8.98 -10.02
C THR A 286 -11.58 8.66 -8.59
N PHE A 287 -10.64 9.43 -8.06
CA PHE A 287 -10.14 9.28 -6.68
C PHE A 287 -11.28 9.42 -5.66
N ALA A 288 -12.12 10.45 -5.80
CA ALA A 288 -13.25 10.68 -4.91
C ALA A 288 -14.26 9.53 -4.93
N ALA A 289 -14.56 8.98 -6.12
CA ALA A 289 -15.46 7.84 -6.26
C ALA A 289 -14.90 6.57 -5.59
N ILE A 290 -13.61 6.28 -5.77
CA ILE A 290 -12.93 5.14 -5.14
C ILE A 290 -12.88 5.30 -3.62
N ARG A 291 -12.45 6.47 -3.12
CA ARG A 291 -12.43 6.76 -1.66
C ARG A 291 -13.79 6.54 -1.03
N ARG A 292 -14.88 6.97 -1.68
CA ARG A 292 -16.25 6.77 -1.19
C ARG A 292 -16.63 5.29 -1.13
N LEU A 293 -16.27 4.49 -2.14
CA LEU A 293 -16.52 3.04 -2.10
C LEU A 293 -15.73 2.37 -0.96
N TYR A 294 -14.49 2.79 -0.76
CA TYR A 294 -13.62 2.27 0.30
C TYR A 294 -14.13 2.63 1.70
N SER A 295 -14.61 3.87 1.87
CA SER A 295 -15.17 4.32 3.16
C SER A 295 -16.47 3.59 3.51
N GLN A 296 -17.12 2.94 2.53
CA GLN A 296 -18.38 2.21 2.70
C GLN A 296 -18.22 0.68 2.65
N LEU A 297 -17.02 0.15 2.39
CA LEU A 297 -16.75 -1.29 2.26
C LEU A 297 -17.17 -2.07 3.52
N PRO A 298 -18.15 -2.99 3.46
CA PRO A 298 -18.52 -3.81 4.61
C PRO A 298 -17.42 -4.83 4.96
N GLU A 299 -17.30 -5.21 6.24
CA GLU A 299 -16.38 -6.27 6.72
C GLU A 299 -16.88 -7.69 6.45
N THR A 300 -18.15 -7.81 6.04
CA THR A 300 -18.92 -9.05 6.02
C THR A 300 -19.30 -9.50 4.61
N LEU A 301 -18.66 -8.97 3.56
CA LEU A 301 -19.02 -9.35 2.19
C LEU A 301 -18.64 -10.81 1.93
N SER A 302 -19.58 -11.54 1.32
CA SER A 302 -19.30 -12.83 0.69
C SER A 302 -18.45 -12.66 -0.58
N PRO A 303 -17.82 -13.74 -1.10
CA PRO A 303 -17.05 -13.66 -2.35
C PRO A 303 -17.82 -13.05 -3.52
N THR A 304 -19.10 -13.42 -3.71
CA THR A 304 -19.95 -12.85 -4.77
C THR A 304 -20.23 -11.37 -4.57
N GLU A 305 -20.51 -10.93 -3.34
CA GLU A 305 -20.76 -9.51 -3.06
C GLU A 305 -19.47 -8.68 -3.21
N LEU A 306 -18.33 -9.24 -2.78
CA LEU A 306 -17.04 -8.60 -2.97
C LEU A 306 -16.65 -8.53 -4.44
N GLN A 307 -16.93 -9.56 -5.24
CA GLN A 307 -16.75 -9.51 -6.69
C GLN A 307 -17.52 -8.33 -7.31
N ALA A 308 -18.80 -8.18 -6.95
CA ALA A 308 -19.63 -7.08 -7.43
C ALA A 308 -19.15 -5.71 -6.96
N TRP A 309 -18.62 -5.60 -5.74
CA TRP A 309 -17.99 -4.38 -5.24
C TRP A 309 -16.69 -4.07 -5.98
N SER A 310 -15.82 -5.06 -6.18
CA SER A 310 -14.56 -4.93 -6.90
C SER A 310 -14.78 -4.57 -8.37
N GLN A 311 -15.84 -5.12 -8.99
CA GLN A 311 -16.21 -4.72 -10.35
C GLN A 311 -16.59 -3.23 -10.41
N GLN A 312 -17.29 -2.68 -9.42
CA GLN A 312 -17.57 -1.24 -9.37
C GLN A 312 -16.29 -0.39 -9.29
N VAL A 313 -15.29 -0.84 -8.53
CA VAL A 313 -13.98 -0.17 -8.48
C VAL A 313 -13.28 -0.22 -9.84
N ALA A 314 -13.26 -1.38 -10.50
CA ALA A 314 -12.70 -1.54 -11.83
C ALA A 314 -13.43 -0.67 -12.87
N ASP A 315 -14.76 -0.61 -12.82
CA ASP A 315 -15.59 0.16 -13.73
C ASP A 315 -15.32 1.67 -13.64
N ILE A 316 -14.95 2.19 -12.45
CA ILE A 316 -14.54 3.59 -12.27
C ILE A 316 -13.24 3.87 -13.05
N ILE A 317 -12.25 2.98 -12.97
CA ILE A 317 -10.99 3.11 -13.72
C ILE A 317 -11.24 3.00 -15.23
N VAL A 318 -12.05 2.03 -15.66
CA VAL A 318 -12.42 1.84 -17.06
C VAL A 318 -13.15 3.09 -17.60
N ALA A 319 -14.07 3.67 -16.83
CA ALA A 319 -14.79 4.88 -17.23
C ALA A 319 -13.83 6.06 -17.43
N ALA A 320 -12.90 6.28 -16.49
CA ALA A 320 -11.91 7.36 -16.59
C ALA A 320 -11.02 7.23 -17.83
N MET A 321 -10.54 6.01 -18.12
CA MET A 321 -9.72 5.75 -19.31
C MET A 321 -10.52 5.84 -20.61
N ARG A 322 -11.81 5.47 -20.59
CA ARG A 322 -12.71 5.60 -21.75
C ARG A 322 -12.92 7.05 -22.14
N GLU A 323 -12.98 7.98 -21.19
CA GLU A 323 -13.02 9.43 -21.49
C GLU A 323 -11.77 9.91 -22.24
N ARG A 324 -10.65 9.18 -22.15
CA ARG A 324 -9.43 9.38 -22.94
C ARG A 324 -9.36 8.54 -24.21
N GLY A 325 -10.48 7.97 -24.63
CA GLY A 325 -10.58 7.17 -25.86
C GLY A 325 -9.99 5.76 -25.75
N LEU A 326 -9.58 5.31 -24.56
CA LEU A 326 -9.06 3.97 -24.38
C LEU A 326 -10.20 2.99 -24.04
N ILE A 327 -10.41 2.02 -24.92
CA ILE A 327 -11.42 0.97 -24.71
C ILE A 327 -10.78 -0.17 -23.92
N ILE A 328 -11.25 -0.36 -22.69
CA ILE A 328 -10.79 -1.40 -21.78
C ILE A 328 -11.95 -2.35 -21.49
N ARG A 329 -11.67 -3.65 -21.54
CA ARG A 329 -12.52 -4.69 -20.95
C ARG A 329 -11.86 -5.15 -19.66
N CYS A 330 -12.58 -5.01 -18.54
CA CYS A 330 -12.10 -5.44 -17.23
C CYS A 330 -13.18 -6.24 -16.53
N VAL A 331 -12.86 -7.45 -16.11
CA VAL A 331 -13.78 -8.37 -15.43
C VAL A 331 -13.11 -8.88 -14.16
N VAL A 332 -13.81 -8.76 -13.04
CA VAL A 332 -13.42 -9.40 -11.78
C VAL A 332 -14.12 -10.75 -11.71
N HIS A 333 -13.34 -11.82 -11.58
CA HIS A 333 -13.83 -13.19 -11.44
C HIS A 333 -13.68 -13.67 -10.00
N TRP A 334 -14.49 -14.65 -9.63
CA TRP A 334 -14.35 -15.43 -8.41
C TRP A 334 -14.04 -16.89 -8.79
N ASP A 335 -12.98 -17.46 -8.23
CA ASP A 335 -12.47 -18.80 -8.59
C ASP A 335 -13.39 -19.96 -8.14
N GLY A 336 -14.48 -19.67 -7.42
CA GLY A 336 -15.48 -20.64 -6.97
C GLY A 336 -16.55 -21.01 -8.01
N GLN A 337 -16.42 -20.57 -9.28
CA GLN A 337 -17.33 -20.88 -10.40
C GLN A 337 -16.67 -21.68 -11.52
#